data_AF-A0A3M1PR51-F1
#
_entry.id   AF-A0A3M1PR51-F1
#
_cell.length_a   1.000
_cell.length_b   1.000
_cell.length_c   1.000
_cell.angle_alpha   90.00
_cell.angle_beta   90.00
_cell.angle_gamma   90.00
#
_symmetry.space_group_name_H-M   'P 1'
#
loop_
_entity.id
_entity.type
_entity.pdbx_description
1 polymer ?
#
loop_
_entity_poly.entity_id
_entity_poly.type
_entity_poly.pdbx_seq_one_letter_code
_entity_poly.pdbx_strand_id
1 'polypeptide(L)'
;DGERLLVNEIAPRVHNSGHWTIEGAVTSQFEQHIRAIAGWPLGGTEALGEVVMENLIGEEIDRFEELLGEPEAHIHHYGKRTVRPGRKMGHVTWLRR
;
A
#
# COMPACT_ATOMS: atom_id res chain seq x y z
N ASP A 1 -20.23 -2.58 -28.43
CA ASP A 1 -19.72 -3.60 -27.48
C ASP A 1 -19.00 -2.89 -26.35
N GLY A 2 -19.53 -2.99 -25.12
CA GLY A 2 -18.97 -2.32 -23.94
C GLY A 2 -17.76 -3.06 -23.35
N GLU A 3 -17.07 -2.43 -22.40
CA GLU A 3 -15.98 -3.05 -21.66
C GLU A 3 -16.45 -4.26 -20.84
N ARG A 4 -15.65 -5.33 -20.80
CA ARG A 4 -15.96 -6.57 -20.07
C ARG A 4 -14.96 -6.79 -18.94
N LEU A 5 -15.45 -6.86 -17.71
CA LEU A 5 -14.66 -7.21 -16.53
C LEU A 5 -14.44 -8.73 -16.45
N LEU A 6 -13.21 -9.14 -16.23
CA LEU A 6 -12.82 -10.54 -16.05
C LEU A 6 -12.00 -10.71 -14.76
N VAL A 7 -12.21 -11.82 -14.05
CA VAL A 7 -11.40 -12.19 -12.90
C VAL A 7 -10.08 -12.77 -13.39
N ASN A 8 -8.95 -12.21 -12.95
CA ASN A 8 -7.62 -12.70 -13.29
C ASN A 8 -7.12 -13.75 -12.27
N GLU A 9 -6.94 -13.35 -11.02
CA GLU A 9 -6.38 -14.19 -9.95
C GLU A 9 -6.89 -13.77 -8.55
N ILE A 10 -6.68 -14.61 -7.54
CA ILE A 10 -7.06 -14.35 -6.15
C ILE A 10 -5.87 -14.57 -5.23
N ALA A 11 -5.57 -13.59 -4.38
CA ALA A 11 -4.62 -13.74 -3.28
C ALA A 11 -5.40 -13.83 -1.95
N PRO A 12 -5.40 -15.00 -1.26
CA PRO A 12 -6.15 -15.19 -0.01
C PRO A 12 -5.39 -14.63 1.21
N ARG A 13 -4.97 -13.37 1.12
CA ARG A 13 -4.18 -12.63 2.12
C ARG A 13 -4.30 -11.13 1.86
N VAL A 14 -3.75 -10.31 2.76
CA VAL A 14 -3.43 -8.91 2.43
C VAL A 14 -2.60 -8.83 1.15
N HIS A 15 -2.89 -7.84 0.31
CA HIS A 15 -2.33 -7.71 -1.03
C HIS A 15 -1.59 -6.39 -1.22
N ASN A 16 -0.59 -6.39 -2.10
CA ASN A 16 0.27 -5.22 -2.32
C ASN A 16 -0.53 -4.00 -2.79
N SER A 17 -1.54 -4.22 -3.64
CA SER A 17 -2.41 -3.15 -4.13
C SER A 17 -3.31 -2.53 -3.06
N GLY A 18 -3.33 -3.07 -1.84
CA GLY A 18 -4.08 -2.50 -0.71
C GLY A 18 -3.20 -1.73 0.27
N HIS A 19 -1.88 -1.60 0.06
CA HIS A 19 -0.99 -0.96 1.04
C HIS A 19 -1.34 0.52 1.27
N TRP A 20 -1.85 1.20 0.25
CA TRP A 20 -2.36 2.57 0.34
C TRP A 20 -3.38 2.78 1.47
N THR A 21 -4.09 1.72 1.89
CA THR A 21 -5.10 1.79 2.96
C THR A 21 -4.51 2.10 4.34
N ILE A 22 -3.19 2.02 4.53
CA ILE A 22 -2.55 2.40 5.80
C ILE A 22 -2.76 3.90 6.06
N GLU A 23 -2.49 4.76 5.08
CA GLU A 23 -2.68 6.20 5.20
C GLU A 23 -4.05 6.66 4.66
N GLY A 24 -4.56 5.97 3.65
CA GLY A 24 -5.62 6.50 2.79
C GLY A 24 -7.04 6.04 3.12
N ALA A 25 -7.23 5.11 4.06
CA ALA A 25 -8.54 4.59 4.41
C ALA A 25 -8.82 4.67 5.92
N VAL A 26 -10.10 4.64 6.31
CA VAL A 26 -10.52 4.62 7.72
C VAL A 26 -9.87 3.46 8.49
N THR A 27 -9.77 2.28 7.88
CA THR A 27 -9.13 1.09 8.46
C THR A 27 -8.25 0.42 7.42
N SER A 28 -6.98 0.17 7.75
CA SER A 28 -6.07 -0.51 6.83
C SER A 28 -6.47 -1.97 6.58
N GLN A 29 -6.08 -2.53 5.43
CA GLN A 29 -6.31 -3.94 5.13
C GLN A 29 -5.67 -4.88 6.19
N PHE A 30 -4.58 -4.44 6.83
CA PHE A 30 -3.89 -5.24 7.85
C PHE A 30 -4.69 -5.26 9.14
N GLU A 31 -5.21 -4.12 9.57
CA GLU A 31 -6.09 -4.06 10.72
C GLU A 31 -7.41 -4.80 10.46
N GLN A 32 -8.01 -4.65 9.28
CA GLN A 32 -9.18 -5.43 8.89
C GLN A 32 -8.90 -6.93 8.92
N HIS A 33 -7.73 -7.36 8.43
CA HIS A 33 -7.32 -8.75 8.50
C HIS A 33 -7.24 -9.25 9.95
N ILE A 34 -6.62 -8.48 10.86
CA ILE A 34 -6.56 -8.82 12.29
C ILE A 34 -7.95 -8.87 12.92
N ARG A 35 -8.80 -7.86 12.70
CA ARG A 35 -10.17 -7.84 13.21
C ARG A 35 -10.96 -9.07 12.76
N ALA A 36 -10.84 -9.44 11.49
CA ALA A 36 -11.50 -10.61 10.94
C ALA A 36 -11.02 -11.93 11.59
N ILE A 37 -9.71 -12.14 11.72
CA ILE A 37 -9.19 -13.39 12.32
C ILE A 37 -9.42 -13.46 13.83
N ALA A 38 -9.52 -12.31 14.52
CA ALA A 38 -9.77 -12.23 15.95
C ALA A 38 -11.26 -12.25 16.33
N GLY A 39 -12.17 -12.19 15.34
CA GLY A 39 -13.62 -12.11 15.58
C GLY A 39 -14.10 -10.78 16.15
N TRP A 40 -13.37 -9.69 15.89
CA TRP A 40 -13.74 -8.34 16.31
C TRP A 40 -14.65 -7.65 15.27
N PRO A 41 -15.39 -6.60 15.65
CA PRO A 41 -16.13 -5.78 14.69
C PRO A 41 -15.21 -5.21 13.60
N LEU A 42 -15.62 -5.36 12.34
CA LEU A 42 -14.91 -4.77 11.20
C LEU A 42 -14.96 -3.24 11.28
N GLY A 43 -13.90 -2.61 10.77
CA GLY A 43 -13.82 -1.15 10.64
C GLY A 43 -14.41 -0.64 9.33
N GLY A 44 -14.59 0.68 9.24
CA GLY A 44 -14.97 1.36 8.00
C GLY A 44 -13.89 1.23 6.93
N THR A 45 -14.30 1.24 5.65
CA THR A 45 -13.42 1.04 4.49
C THR A 45 -13.42 2.24 3.55
N GLU A 46 -14.01 3.36 3.96
CA GLU A 46 -14.08 4.58 3.19
C GLU A 46 -12.65 5.12 2.94
N ALA A 47 -12.40 5.55 1.71
CA ALA A 47 -11.20 6.31 1.38
C ALA A 47 -11.29 7.71 1.99
N LEU A 48 -10.17 8.21 2.53
CA LEU A 48 -10.07 9.50 3.21
C LEU A 48 -9.69 10.66 2.27
N GLY A 49 -9.40 10.37 1.00
CA GLY A 49 -8.98 11.34 -0.01
C GLY A 49 -8.53 10.67 -1.30
N GLU A 50 -7.90 11.44 -2.18
CA GLU A 50 -7.24 10.90 -3.36
C GLU A 50 -5.88 10.32 -2.95
N VAL A 51 -5.58 9.09 -3.39
CA VAL A 51 -4.40 8.37 -2.95
C VAL A 51 -3.64 7.80 -4.14
N VAL A 52 -2.34 8.05 -4.16
CA VAL A 52 -1.41 7.40 -5.09
C VAL A 52 -0.43 6.58 -4.27
N MET A 53 -0.15 5.36 -4.71
CA MET A 53 0.84 4.50 -4.08
C MET A 53 1.77 3.89 -5.13
N GLU A 54 3.07 4.05 -4.91
CA GLU A 54 4.12 3.51 -5.76
C GLU A 54 4.95 2.47 -4.99
N ASN A 55 5.30 1.37 -5.65
CA ASN A 55 6.28 0.44 -5.09
C ASN A 55 7.67 1.00 -5.30
N LEU A 56 8.55 0.82 -4.30
CA LEU A 56 9.98 1.10 -4.47
C LEU A 56 10.70 -0.23 -4.71
N ILE A 57 11.10 -0.48 -5.96
CA ILE A 57 11.72 -1.71 -6.45
C ILE A 57 13.24 -1.53 -6.60
N GLY A 58 14.01 -2.44 -6.01
CA GLY A 58 15.47 -2.43 -6.13
C GLY A 58 16.03 -1.08 -5.69
N GLU A 59 16.79 -0.44 -6.58
CA GLU A 59 17.48 0.84 -6.36
C GLU A 59 16.51 2.03 -6.30
N GLU A 60 15.24 1.88 -6.67
CA GLU A 60 14.23 2.95 -6.49
C GLU A 60 14.07 3.33 -5.01
N ILE A 61 14.44 2.45 -4.07
CA ILE A 61 14.47 2.77 -2.65
C ILE A 61 15.49 3.85 -2.29
N ASP A 62 16.53 4.04 -3.11
CA ASP A 62 17.56 5.04 -2.86
C ASP A 62 17.03 6.47 -3.08
N ARG A 63 15.85 6.62 -3.71
CA ARG A 63 15.09 7.88 -3.79
C ARG A 63 14.47 8.29 -2.44
N PHE A 64 14.60 7.50 -1.37
CA PHE A 64 13.87 7.78 -0.13
C PHE A 64 14.19 9.16 0.46
N GLU A 65 15.43 9.66 0.36
CA GLU A 65 15.79 10.99 0.87
C GLU A 65 15.09 12.12 0.11
N GLU A 66 14.96 11.98 -1.21
CA GLU A 66 14.21 12.91 -2.07
C GLU A 66 12.73 12.88 -1.69
N LEU A 67 12.15 11.67 -1.58
CA LEU A 67 10.75 11.47 -1.22
C LEU A 67 10.44 11.99 0.19
N LEU A 68 11.38 11.93 1.14
CA LEU A 68 11.21 12.50 2.48
C LEU A 68 11.07 14.04 2.45
N GLY A 69 11.54 14.69 1.38
CA GLY A 69 11.36 16.11 1.15
C GLY A 69 9.96 16.48 0.66
N GLU A 70 9.16 15.52 0.21
CA GLU A 70 7.79 15.74 -0.24
C GLU A 70 6.83 15.76 0.96
N PRO A 71 6.11 16.86 1.23
CA PRO A 71 5.30 17.00 2.45
C PRO A 71 4.18 15.97 2.61
N GLU A 72 3.70 15.41 1.50
CA GLU A 72 2.56 14.47 1.45
C GLU A 72 3.01 13.01 1.31
N ALA A 73 4.32 12.74 1.23
CA ALA A 73 4.84 11.40 1.02
C ALA A 73 4.95 10.62 2.35
N HIS A 74 4.34 9.44 2.37
CA HIS A 74 4.44 8.47 3.45
C HIS A 74 5.23 7.26 2.99
N ILE A 75 6.49 7.17 3.42
CA ILE A 75 7.42 6.13 2.97
C ILE A 75 7.41 4.96 3.96
N HIS A 76 7.23 3.76 3.43
CA HIS A 76 7.34 2.49 4.14
C HIS A 76 8.55 1.72 3.64
N HIS A 77 9.67 1.82 4.36
CA HIS A 77 10.88 1.04 4.09
C HIS A 77 10.83 -0.32 4.80
N TYR A 78 10.95 -1.43 4.09
CA TYR A 78 10.78 -2.78 4.67
C TYR A 78 12.01 -3.31 5.45
N GLY A 79 13.04 -2.49 5.65
CA GLY A 79 14.25 -2.85 6.43
C GLY A 79 15.11 -3.94 5.79
N LYS A 80 14.98 -4.17 4.48
CA LYS A 80 15.72 -5.21 3.77
C LYS A 80 17.18 -4.81 3.61
N ARG A 81 18.10 -5.57 4.23
CA ARG A 81 19.55 -5.32 4.26
C ARG A 81 20.26 -5.29 2.90
N THR A 82 19.66 -5.80 1.83
CA THR A 82 20.31 -5.93 0.52
C THR A 82 19.35 -5.56 -0.58
N VAL A 83 19.72 -4.53 -1.35
CA VAL A 83 19.04 -4.12 -2.58
C VAL A 83 19.33 -5.14 -3.69
N ARG A 84 18.31 -5.51 -4.45
CA ARG A 84 18.44 -6.39 -5.63
C ARG A 84 17.47 -5.96 -6.71
N PRO A 85 17.83 -6.05 -8.01
CA PRO A 85 16.90 -5.79 -9.10
C PRO A 85 15.61 -6.59 -8.96
N GLY A 86 14.47 -5.95 -9.21
CA GLY A 86 13.13 -6.56 -9.13
C GLY A 86 12.61 -6.85 -7.71
N ARG A 87 13.39 -6.58 -6.66
CA ARG A 87 12.96 -6.82 -5.27
C ARG A 87 12.18 -5.62 -4.74
N LYS A 88 10.96 -5.82 -4.25
CA LYS A 88 10.22 -4.78 -3.49
C LYS A 88 10.99 -4.42 -2.23
N MET A 89 11.46 -3.19 -2.12
CA MET A 89 12.23 -2.68 -0.98
C MET A 89 11.37 -1.82 -0.05
N GLY A 90 10.33 -1.19 -0.59
CA GLY A 90 9.36 -0.41 0.16
C GLY A 90 8.15 -0.05 -0.70
N HIS A 91 7.37 0.90 -0.21
CA HIS A 91 6.41 1.67 -1.00
C HIS A 91 6.35 3.10 -0.46
N VAL A 92 5.84 4.01 -1.28
CA VAL A 92 5.50 5.37 -0.87
C VAL A 92 4.03 5.62 -1.21
N THR A 93 3.32 6.26 -0.29
CA THR A 93 1.92 6.64 -0.43
C THR A 93 1.80 8.16 -0.34
N TRP A 94 1.09 8.77 -1.29
CA TRP A 94 0.70 10.17 -1.23
C TRP A 94 -0.80 10.28 -1.01
N LEU A 95 -1.21 10.92 0.08
CA LEU A 95 -2.60 11.24 0.37
C LEU A 95 -2.85 12.72 0.08
N ARG A 96 -3.61 13.02 -0.96
CA ARG A 96 -4.05 14.37 -1.30
C ARG A 96 -5.43 14.59 -0.72
N ARG A 97 -5.55 15.58 0.16
CA ARG A 97 -6.80 15.95 0.84
C ARG A 97 -7.44 17.18 0.22
#